data_AF-A0A946UQC7-F1
#
_entry.id   AF-A0A946UQC7-F1
#
_cell.length_a   1.000
_cell.length_b   1.000
_cell.length_c   1.000
_cell.angle_alpha   90.00
_cell.angle_beta   90.00
_cell.angle_gamma   90.00
#
_symmetry.space_group_name_H-M   'P 1'
#
loop_
_entity.id
_entity.type
_entity.pdbx_description
1 polymer ?
#
loop_
_entity_poly.entity_id
_entity_poly.type
_entity_poly.pdbx_seq_one_letter_code
_entity_poly.pdbx_strand_id
1 'polypeptide(L)'
;MNSSDAERKRRRRFDDIVSVYHQDMYRFAAWLSRDTSVAEEVVQESMLRAWKSLDALRDEQAAKPWLLTIVRRENARYFERRRLETVDVDNLTPSQEALLAEQDDDELDNLREAIFRLEDDYREPLVLQVLMGYS
;
A
#
# COMPACT_ATOMS: atom_id res chain seq x y z
N MET A 1 20.14 -28.79 -15.17
CA MET A 1 20.13 -27.55 -14.37
C MET A 1 19.51 -27.92 -13.02
N ASN A 2 20.30 -27.92 -11.94
CA ASN A 2 19.87 -28.46 -10.65
C ASN A 2 18.81 -27.55 -9.99
N SER A 3 17.81 -28.14 -9.34
CA SER A 3 16.73 -27.41 -8.65
C SER A 3 17.25 -26.30 -7.72
N SER A 4 18.37 -26.54 -7.05
CA SER A 4 19.04 -25.60 -6.15
C SER A 4 19.56 -24.32 -6.83
N ASP A 5 19.99 -24.38 -8.09
CA ASP A 5 20.48 -23.20 -8.81
C ASP A 5 19.35 -22.34 -9.36
N ALA A 6 18.24 -22.97 -9.77
CA ALA A 6 17.04 -22.27 -10.17
C ALA A 6 16.44 -21.49 -8.99
N GLU A 7 16.38 -22.11 -7.80
CA GLU A 7 15.87 -21.47 -6.59
C GLU A 7 16.76 -20.31 -6.12
N ARG A 8 18.10 -20.47 -6.19
CA ARG A 8 19.03 -19.36 -5.92
C ARG A 8 18.86 -18.20 -6.89
N LYS A 9 18.69 -18.48 -8.20
CA LYS A 9 18.46 -17.45 -9.22
C LYS A 9 17.14 -16.71 -8.96
N ARG A 10 16.09 -17.45 -8.61
CA ARG A 10 14.78 -16.90 -8.26
C ARG A 10 14.86 -15.97 -7.06
N ARG A 11 15.57 -16.39 -6.00
CA ARG A 11 15.79 -15.59 -4.80
C ARG A 11 16.53 -14.28 -5.09
N ARG A 12 17.67 -14.35 -5.79
CA ARG A 12 18.41 -13.15 -6.18
C ARG A 12 17.55 -12.15 -6.96
N ARG A 13 16.82 -12.65 -7.96
CA ARG A 13 15.91 -11.80 -8.76
C ARG A 13 14.87 -11.07 -7.90
N PHE A 14 14.31 -11.74 -6.89
CA PHE A 14 13.37 -11.12 -5.98
C PHE A 14 14.05 -10.07 -5.09
N ASP A 15 15.20 -10.41 -4.50
CA ASP A 15 15.96 -9.53 -3.62
C ASP A 15 16.37 -8.23 -4.37
N ASP A 16 16.82 -8.37 -5.63
CA ASP A 16 17.17 -7.24 -6.50
C ASP A 16 15.97 -6.31 -6.72
N ILE A 17 14.80 -6.86 -7.04
CA ILE A 17 13.56 -6.08 -7.25
C ILE A 17 13.11 -5.39 -5.95
N VAL A 18 13.04 -6.12 -4.84
CA VAL A 18 12.54 -5.59 -3.56
C VAL A 18 13.48 -4.54 -3.00
N SER A 19 14.79 -4.72 -3.09
CA SER A 19 15.76 -3.74 -2.60
C SER A 19 15.60 -2.36 -3.26
N VAL A 20 15.19 -2.32 -4.54
CA VAL A 20 14.95 -1.09 -5.29
C VAL A 20 13.60 -0.46 -4.92
N TYR A 21 12.53 -1.26 -4.80
CA TYR A 21 11.16 -0.75 -4.73
C TYR A 21 10.50 -0.85 -3.34
N HIS A 22 11.18 -1.36 -2.32
CA HIS A 22 10.62 -1.48 -0.97
C HIS A 22 10.14 -0.14 -0.43
N GLN A 23 10.97 0.91 -0.53
CA GLN A 23 10.60 2.24 -0.05
C GLN A 23 9.38 2.80 -0.78
N ASP A 24 9.29 2.51 -2.07
CA ASP A 24 8.18 2.93 -2.91
C ASP A 24 6.87 2.23 -2.50
N MET A 25 6.93 0.92 -2.27
CA MET A 25 5.81 0.14 -1.74
C MET A 25 5.36 0.68 -0.37
N TYR A 26 6.30 0.98 0.52
CA TYR A 26 6.00 1.50 1.86
C TYR A 26 5.35 2.88 1.82
N ARG A 27 5.90 3.83 1.05
CA ARG A 27 5.31 5.17 0.91
C ARG A 27 3.88 5.11 0.39
N PHE A 28 3.64 4.26 -0.60
CA PHE A 28 2.31 4.08 -1.14
C PHE A 28 1.36 3.42 -0.13
N ALA A 29 1.80 2.37 0.57
CA ALA A 29 1.01 1.72 1.61
C ALA A 29 0.67 2.68 2.75
N ALA A 30 1.64 3.47 3.24
CA ALA A 30 1.44 4.46 4.30
C ALA A 30 0.49 5.58 3.90
N TRP A 31 0.56 6.01 2.63
CA TRP A 31 -0.40 6.98 2.11
C TRP A 31 -1.83 6.40 2.06
N LEU A 32 -1.98 5.13 1.68
CA LEU A 32 -3.28 4.45 1.60
C LEU A 32 -3.87 4.14 2.98
N SER A 33 -3.05 3.66 3.93
CA SER A 33 -3.51 3.19 5.23
C SER A 33 -3.66 4.30 6.28
N ARG A 34 -2.93 5.40 6.13
CA ARG A 34 -2.76 6.47 7.14
C ARG A 34 -2.22 5.97 8.50
N ASP A 35 -1.65 4.78 8.50
CA ASP A 35 -1.12 4.12 9.70
C ASP A 35 0.15 3.38 9.30
N THR A 36 1.26 3.74 9.93
CA THR A 36 2.59 3.17 9.64
C THR A 36 2.65 1.69 9.95
N SER A 37 1.98 1.23 11.00
CA SER A 37 1.94 -0.19 11.40
C SER A 37 1.16 -1.00 10.36
N VAL A 38 0.01 -0.46 9.90
CA VAL A 38 -0.77 -1.09 8.82
C VAL A 38 0.04 -1.11 7.52
N ALA A 39 0.78 -0.04 7.23
CA ALA A 39 1.59 0.04 6.02
C ALA A 39 2.67 -1.06 5.99
N GLU A 40 3.36 -1.29 7.11
CA GLU A 40 4.35 -2.36 7.24
C GLU A 40 3.72 -3.73 7.00
N GLU A 41 2.55 -4.00 7.59
CA GLU A 41 1.84 -5.26 7.40
C GLU A 41 1.43 -5.49 5.94
N VAL A 42 0.86 -4.47 5.30
CA VAL A 42 0.49 -4.52 3.87
C VAL A 42 1.70 -4.78 3.00
N VAL A 43 2.83 -4.10 3.24
CA VAL A 43 4.06 -4.30 2.47
C VAL A 43 4.60 -5.72 2.65
N GLN A 44 4.57 -6.26 3.87
CA GLN A 44 5.00 -7.63 4.14
C GLN A 44 4.15 -8.66 3.39
N GLU A 45 2.82 -8.57 3.47
CA GLU A 45 1.94 -9.47 2.72
C GLU A 45 2.11 -9.31 1.21
N SER A 46 2.33 -8.08 0.75
CA SER A 46 2.62 -7.77 -0.66
C SER A 46 3.89 -8.45 -1.14
N MET A 47 4.97 -8.42 -0.34
CA MET A 47 6.22 -9.11 -0.66
C MET A 47 6.02 -10.62 -0.71
N LEU A 48 5.24 -11.21 0.21
CA LEU A 48 4.89 -12.64 0.17
C LEU A 48 4.10 -13.00 -1.09
N ARG A 49 3.14 -12.15 -1.49
CA ARG A 49 2.35 -12.33 -2.71
C ARG A 49 3.21 -12.18 -3.97
N ALA A 50 4.09 -11.19 -3.99
CA ALA A 50 5.06 -10.97 -5.06
C ALA A 50 6.01 -12.17 -5.18
N TRP A 51 6.53 -12.70 -4.06
CA TRP A 51 7.36 -13.91 -4.07
C TRP A 51 6.62 -15.09 -4.68
N LYS A 52 5.34 -15.33 -4.33
CA LYS A 52 4.54 -16.44 -4.90
C LYS A 52 4.23 -16.26 -6.39
N SER A 53 4.20 -15.02 -6.88
CA SER A 53 3.81 -14.67 -8.26
C SER A 53 4.95 -14.13 -9.12
N LEU A 54 6.20 -14.23 -8.65
CA LEU A 54 7.38 -13.66 -9.31
C LEU A 54 7.56 -14.12 -10.76
N ASP A 55 7.14 -15.34 -11.07
CA ASP A 55 7.23 -15.92 -12.41
C ASP A 55 6.22 -15.30 -13.39
N ALA A 56 5.21 -14.58 -12.90
CA ALA A 56 4.28 -13.79 -13.72
C ALA A 56 4.89 -12.47 -14.20
N LEU A 57 5.91 -11.95 -13.51
CA LEU A 57 6.65 -10.77 -13.94
C LEU A 57 7.59 -11.18 -15.08
N ARG A 58 7.23 -10.84 -16.32
CA ARG A 58 8.03 -11.17 -17.52
C ARG A 58 9.02 -10.09 -17.90
N ASP A 59 8.68 -8.83 -17.64
CA ASP A 59 9.49 -7.66 -17.94
C ASP A 59 9.90 -6.97 -16.64
N GLU A 60 11.21 -6.77 -16.45
CA GLU A 60 11.75 -6.10 -15.26
C GLU A 60 11.41 -4.61 -15.22
N GLN A 61 11.19 -3.97 -16.38
CA GLN A 61 10.73 -2.57 -16.43
C GLN A 61 9.32 -2.40 -15.87
N ALA A 62 8.52 -3.47 -15.88
CA ALA A 62 7.18 -3.49 -15.30
C ALA A 62 7.18 -3.82 -13.79
N ALA A 63 8.33 -4.03 -13.15
CA ALA A 63 8.41 -4.46 -11.76
C ALA A 63 7.73 -3.48 -10.80
N LYS A 64 7.99 -2.18 -10.94
CA LYS A 64 7.40 -1.16 -10.07
C LYS A 64 5.87 -1.11 -10.16
N PRO A 65 5.24 -0.89 -11.33
CA PRO A 65 3.77 -0.87 -11.42
C PRO A 65 3.13 -2.21 -11.02
N TRP A 66 3.81 -3.34 -11.28
CA TRP A 66 3.35 -4.66 -10.84
C TRP A 66 3.32 -4.78 -9.31
N LEU A 67 4.38 -4.35 -8.61
CA LEU A 67 4.42 -4.34 -7.14
C LEU A 67 3.39 -3.41 -6.54
N LEU A 68 3.23 -2.19 -7.08
CA LEU A 68 2.24 -1.23 -6.57
C LEU A 68 0.80 -1.73 -6.74
N THR A 69 0.53 -2.49 -7.81
CA THR A 69 -0.75 -3.19 -7.99
C THR A 69 -0.99 -4.22 -6.88
N ILE A 70 0.05 -4.96 -6.47
CA ILE A 70 -0.04 -5.91 -5.35
C ILE A 70 -0.32 -5.16 -4.04
N VAL A 71 0.43 -4.08 -3.77
CA VAL A 71 0.24 -3.25 -2.56
C VAL A 71 -1.18 -2.74 -2.45
N ARG A 72 -1.74 -2.18 -3.51
CA ARG A 72 -3.13 -1.71 -3.52
C ARG A 72 -4.11 -2.82 -3.14
N ARG A 73 -3.94 -4.01 -3.73
CA ARG A 73 -4.82 -5.16 -3.50
C ARG A 73 -4.72 -5.70 -2.07
N GLU A 74 -3.51 -5.76 -1.51
CA GLU A 74 -3.33 -6.19 -0.13
C GLU A 74 -3.82 -5.15 0.87
N ASN A 75 -3.69 -3.85 0.57
CA ASN A 75 -4.34 -2.80 1.37
C ASN A 75 -5.87 -2.95 1.38
N ALA A 76 -6.49 -3.13 0.21
CA ALA A 76 -7.93 -3.36 0.12
C ALA A 76 -8.36 -4.60 0.93
N ARG A 77 -7.64 -5.72 0.78
CA ARG A 77 -7.89 -6.95 1.56
C ARG A 77 -7.73 -6.75 3.06
N TYR A 78 -6.76 -5.95 3.49
CA TYR A 78 -6.56 -5.65 4.89
C TYR A 78 -7.84 -5.04 5.50
N PHE A 79 -8.38 -4.00 4.86
CA PHE A 79 -9.60 -3.33 5.33
C PHE A 79 -10.88 -4.16 5.13
N GLU A 80 -10.98 -4.98 4.07
CA GLU A 80 -12.08 -5.94 3.91
C GLU A 80 -12.14 -6.96 5.05
N ARG A 81 -10.99 -7.47 5.50
CA ARG A 81 -10.91 -8.44 6.61
C ARG A 81 -11.15 -7.80 7.97
N ARG A 82 -10.76 -6.54 8.15
CA ARG A 82 -10.82 -5.84 9.43
C ARG A 82 -12.20 -5.30 9.81
N ARG A 83 -13.28 -5.79 9.17
CA ARG A 83 -14.69 -5.36 9.30
C ARG A 83 -14.92 -4.56 10.59
N LEU A 84 -14.80 -3.24 10.47
CA LEU A 84 -14.76 -2.36 11.64
C LEU A 84 -16.08 -2.48 12.38
N GLU A 85 -16.02 -2.63 13.71
CA GLU A 85 -17.20 -2.42 14.53
C GLU A 85 -17.55 -0.93 14.44
N THR A 86 -18.59 -0.64 13.67
CA THR A 86 -19.08 0.73 13.50
C THR A 86 -19.90 1.10 14.73
N VAL A 87 -19.57 2.23 15.35
CA VAL A 87 -20.44 2.89 16.31
C VAL A 87 -21.23 3.98 15.60
N ASP A 88 -22.48 4.16 16.03
CA ASP A 88 -23.30 5.27 15.58
C ASP A 88 -22.68 6.58 16.06
N VAL A 89 -22.53 7.53 15.14
CA VAL A 89 -21.95 8.85 15.40
C VAL A 89 -22.79 9.61 16.43
N ASP A 90 -24.10 9.34 16.48
CA ASP A 90 -25.02 9.93 17.46
C ASP A 90 -24.86 9.33 18.87
N ASN A 91 -24.06 8.26 19.03
CA ASN A 91 -23.88 7.52 20.29
C ASN A 91 -22.41 7.50 20.78
N LEU A 92 -21.60 8.47 20.36
CA LEU A 92 -20.22 8.60 20.83
C LEU A 92 -20.17 9.00 22.32
N THR A 93 -19.20 8.44 23.06
CA THR A 93 -18.91 8.90 24.42
C THR A 93 -18.12 10.22 24.39
N PRO A 94 -18.16 11.05 25.44
CA PRO A 94 -17.37 12.28 25.50
C PRO A 94 -15.86 12.07 25.30
N SER A 95 -15.33 10.90 25.69
CA SER A 95 -13.93 10.54 25.46
C SER A 95 -13.63 10.19 24.00
N GLN A 96 -14.60 9.63 23.27
CA GLN A 96 -14.48 9.36 21.83
C GLN A 96 -14.58 10.66 21.03
N GLU A 97 -15.48 11.58 21.42
CA GLU A 97 -15.59 12.91 20.82
C GLU A 97 -14.28 13.70 20.98
N ALA A 98 -13.67 13.67 22.16
CA ALA A 98 -12.39 14.34 22.41
C ALA A 98 -11.24 13.76 21.56
N LEU A 99 -11.21 12.43 21.37
CA LEU A 99 -10.20 11.77 20.53
C LEU A 99 -10.33 12.14 19.05
N LEU A 100 -11.57 12.36 18.56
CA LEU A 100 -11.82 12.81 17.19
C LEU A 100 -11.51 14.29 16.97
N ALA A 101 -11.47 15.08 18.05
CA ALA A 101 -11.18 16.52 18.02
C ALA A 101 -9.67 16.84 18.00
N GLU A 102 -8.80 15.88 18.31
CA GLU A 102 -7.35 16.01 18.13
C GLU A 102 -7.01 15.86 16.64
N GLN A 103 -6.97 16.97 15.91
CA GLN A 103 -6.50 17.02 14.52
C GLN A 103 -4.98 17.17 14.50
N ASP A 104 -4.27 16.17 13.96
CA ASP A 104 -2.89 16.31 13.54
C ASP A 104 -2.83 16.88 12.10
N ASP A 105 -2.04 17.94 11.93
CA ASP A 105 -1.54 18.60 10.71
C ASP A 105 -2.48 18.67 9.48
N ASP A 106 -3.13 19.82 9.34
CA ASP A 106 -4.29 20.07 8.48
C ASP A 106 -4.04 19.94 6.97
N GLU A 107 -2.87 20.28 6.43
CA GLU A 107 -2.71 20.40 4.97
C GLU A 107 -2.63 19.05 4.25
N LEU A 108 -1.86 18.09 4.80
CA LEU A 108 -1.62 16.83 4.13
C LEU A 108 -2.85 15.91 4.18
N ASP A 109 -3.60 15.99 5.27
CA ASP A 109 -4.85 15.25 5.44
C ASP A 109 -6.00 15.87 4.64
N ASN A 110 -6.09 17.20 4.57
CA ASN A 110 -7.03 17.86 3.65
C ASN A 110 -6.73 17.53 2.18
N LEU A 111 -5.45 17.51 1.78
CA LEU A 111 -5.03 17.10 0.44
C LEU A 111 -5.42 15.64 0.16
N ARG A 112 -5.12 14.73 1.11
CA ARG A 112 -5.54 13.33 1.00
C ARG A 112 -7.04 13.22 0.86
N GLU A 113 -7.82 13.89 1.70
CA GLU A 113 -9.28 13.85 1.65
C GLU A 113 -9.81 14.34 0.31
N ALA A 114 -9.28 15.46 -0.21
CA ALA A 114 -9.62 15.97 -1.52
C ALA A 114 -9.32 14.95 -2.64
N ILE A 115 -8.15 14.29 -2.58
CA ILE A 115 -7.78 13.22 -3.51
C ILE A 115 -8.74 12.02 -3.38
N PHE A 116 -9.11 11.64 -2.14
CA PHE A 116 -10.03 10.53 -1.90
C PHE A 116 -11.48 10.82 -2.34
N ARG A 117 -11.86 12.09 -2.54
CA ARG A 117 -13.16 12.46 -3.11
C ARG A 117 -13.21 12.32 -4.64
N LEU A 118 -12.07 12.22 -5.31
CA LEU A 118 -12.02 11.97 -6.75
C LEU A 118 -12.57 10.57 -7.07
N GLU A 119 -13.12 10.40 -8.27
CA GLU A 119 -13.43 9.07 -8.81
C GLU A 119 -12.15 8.23 -8.89
N ASP A 120 -12.28 6.92 -8.72
CA ASP A 120 -11.13 6.01 -8.63
C ASP A 120 -10.19 6.11 -9.83
N ASP A 121 -10.75 6.37 -11.03
CA ASP A 121 -10.04 6.54 -12.29
C ASP A 121 -9.06 7.74 -12.29
N TYR A 122 -9.33 8.76 -11.48
CA TYR A 122 -8.47 9.95 -11.35
C TYR A 122 -7.60 9.92 -10.10
N ARG A 123 -8.09 9.28 -9.03
CA ARG A 123 -7.41 9.23 -7.73
C ARG A 123 -6.04 8.58 -7.85
N GLU A 124 -5.99 7.38 -8.41
CA GLU A 124 -4.76 6.58 -8.41
C GLU A 124 -3.63 7.15 -9.26
N PRO A 125 -3.87 7.56 -10.53
CA PRO A 125 -2.81 8.17 -11.33
C PRO A 125 -2.21 9.39 -10.63
N LEU A 126 -3.04 10.21 -10.00
CA LEU A 126 -2.60 11.41 -9.29
C LEU A 126 -1.74 11.07 -8.07
N VAL A 127 -2.11 10.06 -7.29
CA VAL A 127 -1.33 9.61 -6.13
C VAL A 127 0.03 9.05 -6.56
N LEU A 128 0.03 8.25 -7.62
CA LEU A 128 1.26 7.71 -8.19
C LEU A 128 2.16 8.83 -8.73
N GLN A 129 1.60 9.84 -9.40
CA GLN A 129 2.34 11.00 -9.86
C GLN A 129 2.92 11.81 -8.69
N VAL A 130 2.11 12.17 -7.70
CA VAL A 130 2.50 13.04 -6.58
C VAL A 130 3.52 12.38 -5.66
N LEU A 131 3.35 11.10 -5.33
CA LEU A 131 4.25 10.39 -4.41
C LEU A 131 5.52 9.87 -5.10
N MET A 132 5.42 9.53 -6.39
CA MET A 132 6.43 8.69 -7.05
C MET A 132 6.99 9.31 -8.33
N GLY A 133 6.49 10.47 -8.76
CA GLY A 133 6.96 11.18 -9.95
C GLY A 133 6.59 10.53 -11.27
N TYR A 134 5.53 9.74 -11.35
CA TYR A 134 5.06 9.14 -12.60
C TYR A 134 4.50 10.20 -13.57
N SER A 135 4.86 10.07 -14.85
CA SER A 135 4.33 10.84 -16.00
C SER A 135 3.89 9.91 -17.12
#